data_AF-A0A328AZW0-F1
#
_entry.id   AF-A0A328AZW0-F1
#
_cell.length_a   1.000
_cell.length_b   1.000
_cell.length_c   1.000
_cell.angle_alpha   90.00
_cell.angle_beta   90.00
_cell.angle_gamma   90.00
#
_symmetry.space_group_name_H-M   'P 1'
#
loop_
_entity.id
_entity.type
_entity.pdbx_description
1 polymer ?
#
loop_
_entity_poly.entity_id
_entity_poly.type
_entity_poly.pdbx_seq_one_letter_code
_entity_poly.pdbx_strand_id
1 'polypeptide(L)'
;MTLDLPLIWAGIIAVAVLMYVLLDGFDLGIGILFPFAGSPHERDVMMDTVAPIWDGNETWLVLGGAGLFAAFPFAYAAILPALYAPILLMLMALIFRGVAFEFRLRGRRRGKRFWTAAFAGGSFTATVAQGLVLGGFIQGVTLRGGQFAGGTFDWLTPYSLLVAAGLVAGYALLGACWLVLKTEDALHGRARRWAAMAAAATAVLLAAVSLATLLRLPRVAARWGFEGGAVDLGRLATLSPIPLLGLVGLGLVALGLRRQAHRMPFVGAYLVFLSGYLGLAAGFFPNIVPYAMTFRQAANADNALALLLLGAAILLPAILGYTVWVYWLFRGKVGADAGYH
;
A
#
# COMPACT_ATOMS: atom_id res chain seq x y z
N MET A 1 -14.90 31.70 -8.07
CA MET A 1 -14.76 30.26 -8.37
C MET A 1 -15.16 29.50 -7.12
N THR A 2 -16.24 28.71 -7.16
CA THR A 2 -16.64 27.86 -6.03
C THR A 2 -15.69 26.68 -5.93
N LEU A 3 -15.16 26.39 -4.74
CA LEU A 3 -14.26 25.25 -4.53
C LEU A 3 -15.02 23.94 -4.76
N ASP A 4 -14.42 23.02 -5.49
CA ASP A 4 -14.95 21.68 -5.70
C ASP A 4 -14.60 20.78 -4.51
N LEU A 5 -15.39 20.89 -3.43
CA LEU A 5 -15.12 20.19 -2.17
C LEU A 5 -15.08 18.66 -2.32
N PRO A 6 -15.99 18.00 -3.06
CA PRO A 6 -15.90 16.56 -3.28
C PRO A 6 -14.61 16.16 -4.00
N LEU A 7 -14.14 16.91 -4.99
CA LEU A 7 -12.90 16.58 -5.70
C LEU A 7 -11.67 16.76 -4.81
N ILE A 8 -11.63 17.84 -4.02
CA ILE A 8 -10.56 18.09 -3.05
C ILE A 8 -10.47 16.94 -2.05
N TRP A 9 -11.60 16.52 -1.47
CA TRP A 9 -11.64 15.41 -0.53
C TRP A 9 -11.27 14.07 -1.14
N ALA A 10 -11.71 13.80 -2.38
CA ALA A 10 -11.28 12.60 -3.10
C ALA A 10 -9.77 12.59 -3.31
N GLY A 11 -9.18 13.75 -3.62
CA GLY A 11 -7.72 13.93 -3.70
C GLY A 11 -7.00 13.71 -2.37
N ILE A 12 -7.51 14.28 -1.28
CA ILE A 12 -6.92 14.12 0.07
C ILE A 12 -6.90 12.65 0.47
N ILE A 13 -8.01 11.93 0.30
CA ILE A 13 -8.09 10.50 0.64
C ILE A 13 -7.20 9.68 -0.29
N ALA A 14 -7.18 9.99 -1.59
CA ALA A 14 -6.31 9.30 -2.54
C ALA A 14 -4.83 9.49 -2.18
N VAL A 15 -4.42 10.67 -1.75
CA VAL A 15 -3.06 10.90 -1.25
C VAL A 15 -2.82 10.15 0.05
N ALA A 16 -3.78 10.15 0.99
CA ALA A 16 -3.63 9.44 2.25
C ALA A 16 -3.44 7.92 2.06
N VAL A 17 -4.23 7.30 1.19
CA VAL A 17 -4.08 5.87 0.85
C VAL A 17 -2.74 5.61 0.16
N LEU A 18 -2.32 6.45 -0.78
CA LEU A 18 -1.01 6.32 -1.41
C LEU A 18 0.14 6.43 -0.40
N MET A 19 0.07 7.42 0.50
CA MET A 19 1.06 7.61 1.56
C MET A 19 1.11 6.40 2.48
N TYR A 20 -0.04 5.84 2.87
CA TYR A 20 -0.09 4.61 3.65
C TYR A 20 0.64 3.45 2.94
N VAL A 21 0.29 3.20 1.67
CA VAL A 21 0.89 2.13 0.86
C VAL A 21 2.40 2.31 0.68
N LEU A 22 2.88 3.53 0.50
CA LEU A 22 4.30 3.80 0.31
C LEU A 22 5.09 3.75 1.63
N LEU A 23 4.54 4.30 2.71
CA LEU A 23 5.22 4.42 3.99
C LEU A 23 5.10 3.14 4.83
N ASP A 24 3.90 2.66 5.11
CA ASP A 24 3.71 1.43 5.90
C ASP A 24 4.01 0.17 5.06
N GLY A 25 4.03 0.28 3.72
CA GLY A 25 4.34 -0.84 2.83
C GLY A 25 5.74 -1.42 3.02
N PHE A 26 6.76 -0.59 3.32
CA PHE A 26 8.08 -1.13 3.67
C PHE A 26 8.13 -1.67 5.10
N ASP A 27 7.37 -1.13 6.05
CA ASP A 27 7.27 -1.65 7.43
C ASP A 27 6.68 -3.06 7.42
N LEU A 28 5.56 -3.25 6.71
CA LEU A 28 4.96 -4.56 6.46
C LEU A 28 5.92 -5.46 5.69
N GLY A 29 6.62 -4.92 4.69
CA GLY A 29 7.64 -5.61 3.92
C GLY A 29 8.76 -6.20 4.77
N ILE A 30 9.27 -5.44 5.74
CA ILE A 30 10.27 -5.91 6.70
C ILE A 30 9.71 -7.07 7.53
N GLY A 31 8.45 -6.97 7.96
CA GLY A 31 7.76 -8.06 8.66
C GLY A 31 7.63 -9.34 7.83
N ILE A 32 7.31 -9.22 6.54
CA ILE A 32 7.27 -10.37 5.60
C ILE A 32 8.66 -11.01 5.46
N LEU A 33 9.72 -10.20 5.42
CA LEU A 33 11.10 -10.67 5.28
C LEU A 33 11.72 -11.17 6.60
N PHE A 34 11.10 -10.83 7.73
CA PHE A 34 11.60 -11.08 9.08
C PHE A 34 11.97 -12.53 9.40
N PRO A 35 11.22 -13.56 8.95
CA PRO A 35 11.59 -14.95 9.17
C PRO A 35 12.91 -15.33 8.52
N PHE A 36 13.27 -14.69 7.40
CA PHE A 36 14.43 -15.04 6.57
C PHE A 36 15.75 -14.43 7.06
N ALA A 37 15.72 -13.57 8.07
CA ALA A 37 16.94 -13.05 8.68
C ALA A 37 17.79 -14.20 9.27
N GLY A 38 19.10 -14.12 9.10
CA GLY A 38 20.02 -15.19 9.46
C GLY A 38 20.36 -15.29 10.94
N SER A 39 20.09 -14.24 11.71
CA SER A 39 20.32 -14.25 13.15
C SER A 39 19.25 -13.44 13.89
N PRO A 40 19.06 -13.69 15.20
CA PRO A 40 18.22 -12.83 16.05
C PRO A 40 18.67 -11.37 16.06
N HIS A 41 19.97 -11.11 15.94
CA HIS A 41 20.53 -9.76 15.90
C HIS A 41 20.14 -9.02 14.61
N GLU A 42 20.18 -9.68 13.44
CA GLU A 42 19.70 -9.07 12.21
C GLU A 42 18.22 -8.66 12.29
N ARG A 43 17.40 -9.46 12.98
CA ARG A 43 16.00 -9.12 13.24
C ARG A 43 15.86 -7.89 14.13
N ASP A 44 16.76 -7.71 15.10
CA ASP A 44 16.77 -6.53 15.96
C ASP A 44 17.11 -5.29 15.11
N VAL A 45 18.19 -5.35 14.30
CA VAL A 45 18.56 -4.27 13.35
C VAL A 45 17.43 -3.94 12.37
N MET A 46 16.76 -4.96 11.81
CA MET A 46 15.62 -4.76 10.90
C MET A 46 14.51 -3.92 11.55
N MET A 47 14.16 -4.19 12.82
CA MET A 47 13.15 -3.41 13.56
C MET A 47 13.64 -2.00 13.87
N ASP A 48 14.90 -1.86 14.29
CA ASP A 48 15.47 -0.56 14.64
C ASP A 48 15.47 0.41 13.45
N THR A 49 15.52 -0.10 12.20
CA THR A 49 15.43 0.74 11.00
C THR A 49 14.08 1.47 10.83
N VAL A 50 13.01 0.99 11.46
CA VAL A 50 11.65 1.52 11.32
C VAL A 50 11.00 1.95 12.63
N ALA A 51 11.61 1.60 13.77
CA ALA A 51 11.16 2.00 15.11
C ALA A 51 10.77 3.48 15.27
N PRO A 52 11.47 4.46 14.64
CA PRO A 52 11.12 5.87 14.83
C PRO A 52 9.91 6.35 14.01
N ILE A 53 9.46 5.57 13.02
CA ILE A 53 8.53 6.03 11.97
C ILE A 53 7.28 5.16 11.79
N TRP A 54 7.31 3.89 12.21
CA TRP A 54 6.24 2.93 11.89
C TRP A 54 4.86 3.36 12.40
N ASP A 55 4.77 3.87 13.64
CA ASP A 55 3.49 4.31 14.23
C ASP A 55 2.92 5.51 13.45
N GLY A 56 3.78 6.46 13.07
CA GLY A 56 3.42 7.58 12.21
C GLY A 56 2.92 7.15 10.83
N ASN A 57 3.51 6.09 10.26
CA ASN A 57 3.10 5.59 8.95
C ASN A 57 1.68 5.00 8.96
N GLU A 58 1.27 4.33 10.04
CA GLU A 58 -0.09 3.78 10.19
C GLU A 58 -1.19 4.86 10.21
N THR A 59 -0.87 6.08 10.67
CA THR A 59 -1.86 7.18 10.78
C THR A 59 -2.50 7.55 9.43
N TRP A 60 -1.80 7.31 8.33
CA TRP A 60 -2.31 7.56 6.97
C TRP A 60 -3.48 6.63 6.61
N LEU A 61 -3.47 5.38 7.10
CA LEU A 61 -4.62 4.47 6.94
C LEU A 61 -5.84 4.99 7.68
N VAL A 62 -5.63 5.52 8.90
CA VAL A 62 -6.70 6.09 9.72
C VAL A 62 -7.31 7.29 8.99
N LEU A 63 -6.49 8.19 8.45
CA LEU A 63 -6.97 9.31 7.63
C LEU A 63 -7.73 8.82 6.39
N GLY A 64 -7.25 7.79 5.71
CA GLY A 64 -7.96 7.19 4.57
C GLY A 64 -9.34 6.66 4.93
N GLY A 65 -9.44 5.84 5.99
CA GLY A 65 -10.69 5.23 6.43
C GLY A 65 -11.67 6.21 7.07
N ALA A 66 -11.21 7.04 8.01
CA ALA A 66 -12.03 8.06 8.67
C ALA A 66 -12.42 9.18 7.70
N GLY A 67 -11.52 9.56 6.79
CA GLY A 67 -11.80 10.50 5.71
C GLY A 67 -12.86 9.97 4.77
N LEU A 68 -12.82 8.68 4.41
CA LEU A 68 -13.86 8.07 3.57
C LEU A 68 -15.22 8.08 4.27
N PHE A 69 -15.28 7.75 5.56
CA PHE A 69 -16.49 7.84 6.35
C PHE A 69 -17.06 9.27 6.40
N ALA A 70 -16.22 10.25 6.69
CA ALA A 70 -16.65 11.64 6.90
C ALA A 70 -17.02 12.34 5.59
N ALA A 71 -16.22 12.17 4.53
CA ALA A 71 -16.39 12.87 3.26
C ALA A 71 -17.28 12.11 2.27
N PHE A 72 -17.30 10.78 2.30
CA PHE A 72 -18.04 9.94 1.36
C PHE A 72 -18.85 8.83 2.04
N PRO A 73 -19.84 9.18 2.90
CA PRO A 73 -20.55 8.21 3.73
C PRO A 73 -21.27 7.12 2.91
N PHE A 74 -21.76 7.44 1.71
CA PHE A 74 -22.41 6.43 0.85
C PHE A 74 -21.39 5.43 0.27
N ALA A 75 -20.19 5.88 -0.07
CA ALA A 75 -19.12 4.97 -0.49
C ALA A 75 -18.69 4.09 0.68
N TYR A 76 -18.56 4.67 1.88
CA TYR A 76 -18.25 3.93 3.10
C TYR A 76 -19.30 2.84 3.39
N ALA A 77 -20.59 3.18 3.29
CA ALA A 77 -21.70 2.24 3.50
C ALA A 77 -21.79 1.14 2.43
N ALA A 78 -21.31 1.41 1.21
CA ALA A 78 -21.26 0.41 0.14
C ALA A 78 -20.05 -0.54 0.27
N ILE A 79 -18.88 0.00 0.61
CA ILE A 79 -17.61 -0.74 0.60
C ILE A 79 -17.37 -1.50 1.90
N LEU A 80 -17.63 -0.88 3.06
CA LEU A 80 -17.27 -1.48 4.35
C LEU A 80 -17.97 -2.83 4.59
N PRO A 81 -19.30 -2.98 4.36
CA PRO A 81 -19.96 -4.28 4.55
C PRO A 81 -19.46 -5.33 3.56
N ALA A 82 -19.18 -4.93 2.32
CA ALA A 82 -18.69 -5.82 1.26
C ALA A 82 -17.31 -6.40 1.57
N LEU A 83 -16.45 -5.60 2.21
CA LEU A 83 -15.07 -5.94 2.54
C LEU A 83 -14.86 -6.10 4.05
N TYR A 84 -15.93 -6.35 4.81
CA TYR A 84 -15.89 -6.35 6.28
C TYR A 84 -14.89 -7.37 6.84
N ALA A 85 -14.97 -8.62 6.37
CA ALA A 85 -14.08 -9.69 6.82
C ALA A 85 -12.58 -9.38 6.56
N PRO A 86 -12.14 -9.02 5.34
CA PRO A 86 -10.73 -8.72 5.11
C PRO A 86 -10.29 -7.43 5.82
N ILE A 87 -11.14 -6.40 5.95
CA ILE A 87 -10.80 -5.21 6.73
C ILE A 87 -10.61 -5.56 8.22
N LEU A 88 -11.52 -6.35 8.81
CA LEU A 88 -11.39 -6.77 10.20
C LEU A 88 -10.12 -7.60 10.42
N LEU A 89 -9.83 -8.54 9.51
CA LEU A 89 -8.59 -9.33 9.54
C LEU A 89 -7.36 -8.43 9.47
N MET A 90 -7.37 -7.42 8.59
CA MET A 90 -6.29 -6.44 8.47
C MET A 90 -6.08 -5.68 9.79
N LEU A 91 -7.14 -5.14 10.39
CA LEU A 91 -7.05 -4.38 11.64
C LEU A 91 -6.55 -5.26 12.80
N MET A 92 -7.05 -6.49 12.93
CA MET A 92 -6.55 -7.43 13.94
C MET A 92 -5.07 -7.74 13.74
N ALA A 93 -4.63 -7.93 12.49
CA ALA A 93 -3.24 -8.20 12.16
C ALA A 93 -2.32 -7.00 12.44
N LEU A 94 -2.76 -5.78 12.15
CA LEU A 94 -2.03 -4.54 12.48
C LEU A 94 -1.91 -4.33 14.00
N ILE A 95 -2.99 -4.56 14.76
CA ILE A 95 -2.94 -4.51 16.23
C ILE A 95 -1.91 -5.52 16.76
N PHE A 96 -1.97 -6.76 16.28
CA PHE A 96 -1.02 -7.79 16.70
C PHE A 96 0.42 -7.46 16.32
N ARG A 97 0.63 -6.85 15.15
CA ARG A 97 1.93 -6.35 14.68
C ARG A 97 2.49 -5.29 15.62
N GLY A 98 1.71 -4.25 15.94
CA GLY A 98 2.13 -3.16 16.83
C GLY A 98 2.47 -3.65 18.23
N VAL A 99 1.63 -4.52 18.80
CA VAL A 99 1.91 -5.17 20.10
C VAL A 99 3.19 -6.03 20.01
N ALA A 100 3.36 -6.82 18.94
CA ALA A 100 4.57 -7.62 18.78
C ALA A 100 5.84 -6.75 18.67
N PHE A 101 5.75 -5.57 18.05
CA PHE A 101 6.85 -4.64 17.92
C PHE A 101 7.38 -4.21 19.30
N GLU A 102 6.49 -3.69 20.15
CA GLU A 102 6.82 -3.19 21.50
C GLU A 102 7.25 -4.31 22.47
N PHE A 103 6.54 -5.44 22.46
CA PHE A 103 6.76 -6.51 23.44
C PHE A 103 7.93 -7.43 23.09
N ARG A 104 8.37 -7.48 21.83
CA ARG A 104 9.51 -8.32 21.43
C ARG A 104 10.81 -7.86 22.09
N LEU A 105 11.00 -6.55 22.27
CA LEU A 105 12.18 -5.98 22.95
C LEU A 105 12.21 -6.32 24.44
N ARG A 106 11.05 -6.47 25.07
CA ARG A 106 10.90 -6.78 26.51
C ARG A 106 10.78 -8.28 26.81
N GLY A 107 10.64 -9.11 25.77
CA GLY A 107 10.34 -10.53 25.91
C GLY A 107 11.55 -11.38 26.32
N ARG A 108 11.40 -12.18 27.39
CA ARG A 108 12.33 -13.30 27.71
C ARG A 108 12.35 -14.37 26.60
N ARG A 109 13.29 -15.31 26.62
CA ARG A 109 13.55 -16.31 25.53
C ARG A 109 12.31 -16.90 24.84
N ARG A 110 11.30 -17.39 25.58
CA ARG A 110 10.05 -17.95 24.99
C ARG A 110 9.15 -16.86 24.40
N GLY A 111 9.02 -15.72 25.07
CA GLY A 111 8.26 -14.57 24.58
C GLY A 111 8.85 -13.98 23.30
N LYS A 112 10.19 -13.86 23.21
CA LYS A 112 10.85 -13.32 22.00
C LYS A 112 10.55 -14.16 20.75
N ARG A 113 10.43 -15.49 20.86
CA ARG A 113 10.04 -16.37 19.74
C ARG A 113 8.59 -16.15 19.32
N PHE A 114 7.68 -16.09 20.28
CA PHE A 114 6.26 -15.81 20.00
C PHE A 114 6.08 -14.45 19.32
N TRP A 115 6.66 -13.38 19.87
CA TRP A 115 6.55 -12.04 19.29
C TRP A 115 7.25 -11.91 17.94
N THR A 116 8.33 -12.67 17.70
CA THR A 116 8.95 -12.75 16.37
C THR A 116 8.00 -13.36 15.34
N ALA A 117 7.32 -14.45 15.68
CA ALA A 117 6.33 -15.07 14.80
C ALA A 117 5.08 -14.18 14.63
N ALA A 118 4.63 -13.52 15.70
CA ALA A 118 3.49 -12.61 15.68
C ALA A 118 3.76 -11.38 14.80
N PHE A 119 4.96 -10.79 14.86
CA PHE A 119 5.33 -9.67 13.99
C PHE A 119 5.31 -10.09 12.51
N ALA A 120 5.96 -11.21 12.17
CA ALA A 120 6.00 -11.70 10.80
C ALA A 120 4.60 -12.11 10.27
N GLY A 121 3.86 -12.87 11.08
CA GLY A 121 2.52 -13.33 10.76
C GLY A 121 1.52 -12.17 10.66
N GLY A 122 1.59 -11.19 11.56
CA GLY A 122 0.79 -9.97 11.53
C GLY A 122 1.04 -9.16 10.26
N SER A 123 2.30 -8.86 9.94
CA SER A 123 2.63 -8.11 8.72
C SER A 123 2.23 -8.84 7.44
N PHE A 124 2.45 -10.15 7.37
CA PHE A 124 2.01 -10.97 6.22
C PHE A 124 0.49 -10.97 6.10
N THR A 125 -0.23 -11.21 7.19
CA THR A 125 -1.70 -11.28 7.21
C THR A 125 -2.33 -9.93 6.87
N ALA A 126 -1.81 -8.83 7.42
CA ALA A 126 -2.26 -7.48 7.09
C ALA A 126 -2.08 -7.19 5.60
N THR A 127 -0.94 -7.59 5.02
CA THR A 127 -0.66 -7.40 3.58
C THR A 127 -1.58 -8.23 2.69
N VAL A 128 -1.80 -9.51 3.03
CA VAL A 128 -2.75 -10.37 2.30
C VAL A 128 -4.15 -9.77 2.37
N ALA A 129 -4.58 -9.35 3.56
CA ALA A 129 -5.88 -8.72 3.77
C ALA A 129 -6.04 -7.43 2.95
N GLN A 130 -5.03 -6.56 2.89
CA GLN A 130 -5.03 -5.38 2.02
C GLN A 130 -5.19 -5.74 0.54
N GLY A 131 -4.50 -6.77 0.08
CA GLY A 131 -4.63 -7.22 -1.31
C GLY A 131 -5.98 -7.85 -1.62
N LEU A 132 -6.61 -8.52 -0.65
CA LEU A 132 -7.99 -9.01 -0.75
C LEU A 132 -8.99 -7.84 -0.82
N VAL A 133 -8.81 -6.81 0.01
CA VAL A 133 -9.58 -5.56 -0.05
C VAL A 133 -9.44 -4.91 -1.42
N LEU A 134 -8.20 -4.74 -1.91
CA LEU A 134 -7.94 -4.13 -3.21
C LEU A 134 -8.52 -4.97 -4.37
N GLY A 135 -8.34 -6.28 -4.35
CA GLY A 135 -8.88 -7.18 -5.36
C GLY A 135 -10.41 -7.22 -5.37
N GLY A 136 -11.04 -7.19 -4.19
CA GLY A 136 -12.49 -7.05 -4.07
C GLY A 136 -12.98 -5.69 -4.58
N PHE A 137 -12.27 -4.61 -4.24
CA PHE A 137 -12.56 -3.26 -4.73
C PHE A 137 -12.51 -3.20 -6.27
N ILE A 138 -11.45 -3.69 -6.90
CA ILE A 138 -11.26 -3.68 -8.36
C ILE A 138 -12.37 -4.44 -9.10
N GLN A 139 -12.80 -5.58 -8.56
CA GLN A 139 -13.90 -6.37 -9.13
C GLN A 139 -15.25 -5.69 -9.01
N GLY A 140 -15.40 -4.76 -8.05
CA GLY A 140 -16.64 -4.09 -7.73
C GLY A 140 -17.47 -4.87 -6.71
N VAL A 141 -18.44 -4.18 -6.13
CA VAL A 141 -19.32 -4.72 -5.09
C VAL A 141 -20.76 -4.76 -5.59
N THR A 142 -21.50 -5.80 -5.20
CA THR A 142 -22.92 -5.94 -5.55
C THR A 142 -23.76 -5.01 -4.70
N LEU A 143 -24.44 -4.06 -5.34
CA LEU A 143 -25.31 -3.10 -4.67
C LEU A 143 -26.76 -3.24 -5.12
N ARG A 144 -27.70 -3.06 -4.19
CA ARG A 144 -29.14 -2.90 -4.45
C ARG A 144 -29.64 -1.67 -3.72
N GLY A 145 -30.15 -0.68 -4.47
CA GLY A 145 -30.59 0.60 -3.88
C GLY A 145 -29.45 1.38 -3.20
N GLY A 146 -28.21 1.24 -3.66
CA GLY A 146 -27.04 1.90 -3.08
C GLY A 146 -26.48 1.24 -1.82
N GLN A 147 -27.06 0.13 -1.37
CA GLN A 147 -26.59 -0.65 -0.22
C GLN A 147 -25.98 -1.97 -0.68
N PHE A 148 -25.02 -2.49 0.10
CA PHE A 148 -24.41 -3.79 -0.16
C PHE A 148 -25.47 -4.91 -0.12
N ALA A 149 -25.48 -5.73 -1.16
CA ALA A 149 -26.43 -6.84 -1.32
C ALA A 149 -25.75 -8.13 -1.80
N GLY A 150 -24.41 -8.19 -1.73
CA GLY A 150 -23.63 -9.37 -2.09
C GLY A 150 -23.52 -10.39 -0.95
N GLY A 151 -22.84 -11.50 -1.24
CA GLY A 151 -22.49 -12.53 -0.26
C GLY A 151 -21.27 -12.14 0.59
N THR A 152 -21.17 -12.73 1.78
CA THR A 152 -20.09 -12.46 2.75
C THR A 152 -18.69 -12.77 2.20
N PHE A 153 -18.57 -13.67 1.22
CA PHE A 153 -17.29 -14.12 0.65
C PHE A 153 -17.08 -13.69 -0.81
N ASP A 154 -17.87 -12.76 -1.34
CA ASP A 154 -17.75 -12.30 -2.73
C ASP A 154 -16.37 -11.64 -3.01
N TRP A 155 -15.70 -11.16 -1.98
CA TRP A 155 -14.33 -10.64 -2.06
C TRP A 155 -13.27 -11.74 -2.20
N LEU A 156 -13.57 -13.00 -1.90
CA LEU A 156 -12.62 -14.11 -1.94
C LEU A 156 -12.72 -14.84 -3.29
N THR A 157 -11.83 -14.46 -4.21
CA THR A 157 -11.83 -14.94 -5.59
C THR A 157 -10.40 -15.29 -6.01
N PRO A 158 -10.20 -16.11 -7.05
CA PRO A 158 -8.86 -16.33 -7.61
C PRO A 158 -8.17 -15.02 -8.03
N TYR A 159 -8.95 -14.03 -8.49
CA TYR A 159 -8.44 -12.71 -8.87
C TYR A 159 -7.95 -11.92 -7.65
N SER A 160 -8.74 -11.84 -6.58
CA SER A 160 -8.32 -11.12 -5.36
C SER A 160 -7.15 -11.81 -4.65
N LEU A 161 -7.04 -13.13 -4.73
CA LEU A 161 -5.86 -13.87 -4.27
C LEU A 161 -4.61 -13.54 -5.10
N LEU A 162 -4.75 -13.39 -6.42
CA LEU A 162 -3.65 -12.94 -7.29
C LEU A 162 -3.19 -11.52 -6.93
N VAL A 163 -4.13 -10.60 -6.69
CA VAL A 163 -3.83 -9.25 -6.22
C VAL A 163 -3.13 -9.27 -4.86
N ALA A 164 -3.58 -10.11 -3.92
CA ALA A 164 -2.95 -10.30 -2.62
C ALA A 164 -1.52 -10.85 -2.72
N ALA A 165 -1.28 -11.84 -3.57
CA ALA A 165 0.07 -12.32 -3.84
C ALA A 165 0.95 -11.20 -4.43
N GLY A 166 0.42 -10.41 -5.36
CA GLY A 166 1.10 -9.25 -5.93
C GLY A 166 1.49 -8.22 -4.88
N LEU A 167 0.59 -7.90 -3.94
CA LEU A 167 0.86 -6.94 -2.88
C LEU A 167 1.89 -7.46 -1.88
N VAL A 168 1.85 -8.75 -1.53
CA VAL A 168 2.89 -9.40 -0.70
C VAL A 168 4.27 -9.28 -1.36
N ALA A 169 4.38 -9.57 -2.66
CA ALA A 169 5.65 -9.43 -3.39
C ALA A 169 6.10 -7.96 -3.45
N GLY A 170 5.17 -7.04 -3.69
CA GLY A 170 5.46 -5.60 -3.75
C GLY A 170 5.93 -5.04 -2.41
N TYR A 171 5.26 -5.37 -1.30
CA TYR A 171 5.70 -4.93 0.03
C TYR A 171 7.01 -5.58 0.43
N ALA A 172 7.23 -6.87 0.10
CA ALA A 172 8.54 -7.48 0.26
C ALA A 172 9.63 -6.73 -0.53
N LEU A 173 9.32 -6.22 -1.73
CA LEU A 173 10.23 -5.37 -2.51
C LEU A 173 10.51 -4.04 -1.78
N LEU A 174 9.47 -3.34 -1.30
CA LEU A 174 9.63 -2.09 -0.53
C LEU A 174 10.49 -2.31 0.72
N GLY A 175 10.19 -3.35 1.51
CA GLY A 175 10.95 -3.69 2.72
C GLY A 175 12.40 -4.07 2.41
N ALA A 176 12.65 -4.87 1.36
CA ALA A 176 14.00 -5.22 0.97
C ALA A 176 14.80 -4.00 0.50
N CYS A 177 14.20 -3.11 -0.31
CA CYS A 177 14.86 -1.89 -0.76
C CYS A 177 15.10 -0.89 0.39
N TRP A 178 14.20 -0.82 1.37
CA TRP A 178 14.42 -0.04 2.60
C TRP A 178 15.62 -0.57 3.39
N LEU A 179 15.72 -1.89 3.56
CA LEU A 179 16.88 -2.51 4.22
C LEU A 179 18.18 -2.24 3.45
N VAL A 180 18.17 -2.30 2.10
CA VAL A 180 19.34 -1.90 1.29
C VAL A 180 19.76 -0.45 1.53
N LEU A 181 18.78 0.44 1.76
CA LEU A 181 19.01 1.85 2.06
C LEU A 181 19.57 2.06 3.48
N LYS A 182 19.05 1.33 4.47
CA LYS A 182 19.29 1.59 5.91
C LYS A 182 20.35 0.72 6.57
N THR A 183 20.68 -0.45 6.02
CA THR A 183 21.55 -1.43 6.67
C THR A 183 22.92 -1.54 5.99
N GLU A 184 23.88 -2.09 6.73
CA GLU A 184 25.24 -2.41 6.29
C GLU A 184 25.54 -3.91 6.47
N ASP A 185 26.76 -4.33 6.11
CA ASP A 185 27.30 -5.68 6.36
C ASP A 185 26.50 -6.86 5.74
N ALA A 186 26.43 -7.98 6.46
CA ALA A 186 25.82 -9.23 6.01
C ALA A 186 24.32 -9.09 5.73
N LEU A 187 23.62 -8.27 6.54
CA LEU A 187 22.20 -7.96 6.36
C LEU A 187 21.99 -7.18 5.06
N HIS A 188 22.86 -6.21 4.75
CA HIS A 188 22.82 -5.50 3.48
C HIS A 188 22.94 -6.47 2.29
N GLY A 189 23.91 -7.39 2.32
CA GLY A 189 24.08 -8.40 1.26
C GLY A 189 22.85 -9.30 1.07
N ARG A 190 22.19 -9.69 2.17
CA ARG A 190 20.90 -10.42 2.13
C ARG A 190 19.77 -9.58 1.55
N ALA A 191 19.61 -8.35 2.03
CA ALA A 191 18.57 -7.43 1.59
C ALA A 191 18.62 -7.20 0.07
N ARG A 192 19.81 -7.12 -0.52
CA ARG A 192 19.98 -7.03 -1.98
C ARG A 192 19.45 -8.25 -2.73
N ARG A 193 19.67 -9.46 -2.20
CA ARG A 193 19.16 -10.70 -2.80
C ARG A 193 17.63 -10.77 -2.68
N TRP A 194 17.09 -10.41 -1.52
CA TRP A 194 15.64 -10.30 -1.34
C TRP A 194 15.04 -9.26 -2.28
N ALA A 195 15.67 -8.10 -2.45
CA ALA A 195 15.20 -7.07 -3.37
C ALA A 195 15.19 -7.57 -4.82
N ALA A 196 16.20 -8.31 -5.26
CA ALA A 196 16.24 -8.89 -6.61
C ALA A 196 15.11 -9.92 -6.82
N MET A 197 14.93 -10.84 -5.86
CA MET A 197 13.87 -11.85 -5.91
C MET A 197 12.48 -11.23 -5.86
N ALA A 198 12.26 -10.28 -4.94
CA ALA A 198 11.00 -9.57 -4.80
C ALA A 198 10.70 -8.68 -5.99
N ALA A 199 11.71 -8.08 -6.65
CA ALA A 199 11.52 -7.30 -7.87
C ALA A 199 11.06 -8.19 -9.03
N ALA A 200 11.66 -9.37 -9.19
CA ALA A 200 11.23 -10.33 -10.20
C ALA A 200 9.80 -10.84 -9.93
N ALA A 201 9.50 -11.22 -8.68
CA ALA A 201 8.16 -11.64 -8.28
C ALA A 201 7.12 -10.52 -8.50
N THR A 202 7.44 -9.29 -8.10
CA THR A 202 6.58 -8.11 -8.31
C THR A 202 6.36 -7.85 -9.78
N ALA A 203 7.39 -7.94 -10.63
CA ALA A 203 7.23 -7.74 -12.07
C ALA A 203 6.29 -8.78 -12.71
N VAL A 204 6.47 -10.05 -12.37
CA VAL A 204 5.63 -11.15 -12.88
C VAL A 204 4.20 -11.01 -12.38
N LEU A 205 3.99 -10.77 -11.08
CA LEU A 205 2.66 -10.67 -10.49
C LEU A 205 1.94 -9.40 -10.90
N LEU A 206 2.65 -8.27 -11.05
CA LEU A 206 2.08 -7.04 -11.58
C LEU A 206 1.60 -7.24 -13.02
N ALA A 207 2.43 -7.85 -13.88
CA ALA A 207 2.03 -8.18 -15.25
C ALA A 207 0.83 -9.13 -15.27
N ALA A 208 0.81 -10.15 -14.41
CA ALA A 208 -0.30 -11.09 -14.30
C ALA A 208 -1.59 -10.40 -13.82
N VAL A 209 -1.52 -9.52 -12.82
CA VAL A 209 -2.68 -8.73 -12.34
C VAL A 209 -3.16 -7.78 -13.44
N SER A 210 -2.27 -7.05 -14.11
CA SER A 210 -2.64 -6.14 -15.21
C SER A 210 -3.34 -6.90 -16.34
N LEU A 211 -2.78 -8.03 -16.79
CA LEU A 211 -3.39 -8.87 -17.82
C LEU A 211 -4.74 -9.43 -17.35
N ALA A 212 -4.82 -9.99 -16.15
CA ALA A 212 -6.06 -10.52 -15.60
C ALA A 212 -7.14 -9.43 -15.49
N THR A 213 -6.77 -8.21 -15.12
CA THR A 213 -7.68 -7.05 -15.05
C THR A 213 -8.23 -6.71 -16.42
N LEU A 214 -7.38 -6.61 -17.44
CA LEU A 214 -7.80 -6.31 -18.82
C LEU A 214 -8.68 -7.43 -19.41
N LEU A 215 -8.42 -8.69 -19.07
CA LEU A 215 -9.20 -9.82 -19.58
C LEU A 215 -10.55 -10.01 -18.86
N ARG A 216 -10.60 -9.74 -17.55
CA ARG A 216 -11.78 -10.01 -16.72
C ARG A 216 -12.73 -8.83 -16.61
N LEU A 217 -12.25 -7.60 -16.81
CA LEU A 217 -13.01 -6.37 -16.56
C LEU A 217 -13.10 -5.54 -17.84
N PRO A 218 -14.09 -5.81 -18.73
CA PRO A 218 -14.21 -5.16 -20.02
C PRO A 218 -14.32 -3.63 -19.93
N ARG A 219 -14.94 -3.11 -18.86
CA ARG A 219 -15.06 -1.66 -18.62
C ARG A 219 -13.70 -1.01 -18.38
N VAL A 220 -12.80 -1.69 -17.66
CA VAL A 220 -11.42 -1.24 -17.46
C VAL A 220 -10.65 -1.40 -18.76
N ALA A 221 -10.78 -2.54 -19.44
CA ALA A 221 -10.14 -2.77 -20.74
C ALA A 221 -10.44 -1.64 -21.76
N ALA A 222 -11.71 -1.26 -21.90
CA ALA A 222 -12.14 -0.19 -22.79
C ALA A 222 -11.55 1.18 -22.43
N ARG A 223 -11.37 1.46 -21.12
CA ARG A 223 -10.66 2.68 -20.65
C ARG A 223 -9.21 2.70 -21.07
N TRP A 224 -8.56 1.54 -21.07
CA TRP A 224 -7.18 1.36 -21.52
C TRP A 224 -7.02 1.20 -23.03
N GLY A 225 -8.11 1.35 -23.81
CA GLY A 225 -8.10 1.27 -25.27
C GLY A 225 -8.24 -0.14 -25.83
N PHE A 226 -8.58 -1.14 -25.01
CA PHE A 226 -8.85 -2.52 -25.45
C PHE A 226 -10.37 -2.74 -25.51
N GLU A 227 -10.95 -2.65 -26.71
CA GLU A 227 -12.40 -2.74 -26.89
C GLU A 227 -12.74 -3.64 -28.09
N GLY A 228 -13.54 -4.69 -27.87
CA GLY A 228 -14.03 -5.57 -28.95
C GLY A 228 -12.95 -6.32 -29.74
N GLY A 229 -11.73 -6.48 -29.18
CA GLY A 229 -10.58 -7.07 -29.87
C GLY A 229 -9.76 -6.07 -30.71
N ALA A 230 -10.20 -4.81 -30.80
CA ALA A 230 -9.43 -3.72 -31.38
C ALA A 230 -8.62 -2.98 -30.29
N VAL A 231 -7.51 -2.37 -30.69
CA VAL A 231 -6.66 -1.54 -29.83
C VAL A 231 -6.72 -0.10 -30.31
N ASP A 232 -7.32 0.78 -29.50
CA ASP A 232 -7.26 2.24 -29.67
C ASP A 232 -5.89 2.74 -29.22
N LEU A 233 -4.98 2.88 -30.20
CA LEU A 233 -3.62 3.35 -29.97
C LEU A 233 -3.57 4.77 -29.39
N GLY A 234 -4.57 5.62 -29.63
CA GLY A 234 -4.60 6.99 -29.11
C GLY A 234 -4.87 7.03 -27.61
N ARG A 235 -5.85 6.26 -27.14
CA ARG A 235 -6.09 6.10 -25.69
C ARG A 235 -4.94 5.38 -25.01
N LEU A 236 -4.46 4.29 -25.61
CA LEU A 236 -3.34 3.53 -25.06
C LEU A 236 -2.07 4.39 -24.96
N ALA A 237 -1.73 5.17 -25.99
CA ALA A 237 -0.58 6.06 -25.97
C ALA A 237 -0.70 7.10 -24.84
N THR A 238 -1.89 7.66 -24.63
CA THR A 238 -2.16 8.66 -23.59
C THR A 238 -1.96 8.09 -22.18
N LEU A 239 -2.34 6.83 -21.95
CA LEU A 239 -2.20 6.16 -20.64
C LEU A 239 -0.90 5.37 -20.49
N SER A 240 -0.15 5.12 -21.56
CA SER A 240 1.11 4.37 -21.57
C SER A 240 2.21 4.94 -20.66
N PRO A 241 2.29 6.25 -20.33
CA PRO A 241 3.25 6.73 -19.33
C PRO A 241 3.11 6.06 -17.97
N ILE A 242 1.90 5.60 -17.61
CA ILE A 242 1.64 4.92 -16.33
C ILE A 242 2.40 3.58 -16.23
N PRO A 243 2.19 2.57 -17.11
CA PRO A 243 2.96 1.33 -17.06
C PRO A 243 4.45 1.56 -17.37
N LEU A 244 4.80 2.53 -18.22
CA LEU A 244 6.20 2.90 -18.46
C LEU A 244 6.90 3.36 -17.19
N LEU A 245 6.22 4.12 -16.32
CA LEU A 245 6.74 4.52 -15.01
C LEU A 245 7.11 3.31 -14.15
N GLY A 246 6.29 2.26 -14.17
CA GLY A 246 6.54 1.02 -13.44
C GLY A 246 7.74 0.25 -14.02
N LEU A 247 7.86 0.19 -15.34
CA LEU A 247 9.01 -0.41 -16.02
C LEU A 247 10.31 0.35 -15.73
N VAL A 248 10.27 1.69 -15.73
CA VAL A 248 11.39 2.54 -15.29
C VAL A 248 11.73 2.23 -13.83
N GLY A 249 10.73 2.12 -12.95
CA GLY A 249 10.92 1.74 -11.55
C GLY A 249 11.65 0.40 -11.39
N LEU A 250 11.21 -0.65 -12.08
CA LEU A 250 11.87 -1.95 -12.11
C LEU A 250 13.31 -1.87 -12.68
N GLY A 251 13.51 -1.06 -13.72
CA GLY A 251 14.82 -0.78 -14.29
C GLY A 251 15.77 -0.10 -13.29
N LEU A 252 15.26 0.86 -12.50
CA LEU A 252 16.03 1.53 -11.44
C LEU A 252 16.39 0.55 -10.31
N VAL A 253 15.49 -0.35 -9.93
CA VAL A 253 15.79 -1.42 -8.98
C VAL A 253 16.92 -2.30 -9.51
N ALA A 254 16.79 -2.83 -10.73
CA ALA A 254 17.79 -3.71 -11.32
C ALA A 254 19.15 -3.01 -11.47
N LEU A 255 19.18 -1.77 -11.97
CA LEU A 255 20.41 -1.01 -12.16
C LEU A 255 21.05 -0.62 -10.83
N GLY A 256 20.26 -0.21 -9.83
CA GLY A 256 20.74 0.10 -8.48
C GLY A 256 21.33 -1.12 -7.78
N LEU A 257 20.69 -2.28 -7.94
CA LEU A 257 21.19 -3.56 -7.44
C LEU A 257 22.44 -4.06 -8.19
N ARG A 258 22.67 -3.64 -9.44
CA ARG A 258 23.93 -3.93 -10.14
C ARG A 258 25.06 -2.98 -9.73
N ARG A 259 24.75 -1.68 -9.61
CA ARG A 259 25.72 -0.62 -9.30
C ARG A 259 26.03 -0.46 -7.81
N GLN A 260 25.55 -1.35 -6.95
CA GLN A 260 25.72 -1.23 -5.49
C GLN A 260 25.17 0.09 -4.92
N ALA A 261 24.18 0.70 -5.58
CA ALA A 261 23.58 1.95 -5.12
C ALA A 261 22.57 1.67 -3.98
N HIS A 262 22.61 2.50 -2.93
CA HIS A 262 21.73 2.36 -1.76
C HIS A 262 20.33 2.95 -1.99
N ARG A 263 20.23 4.15 -2.56
CA ARG A 263 18.96 4.90 -2.70
C ARG A 263 18.15 4.50 -3.94
N MET A 264 18.85 4.20 -5.02
CA MET A 264 18.23 3.99 -6.35
C MET A 264 17.20 2.85 -6.37
N PRO A 265 17.44 1.68 -5.72
CA PRO A 265 16.41 0.64 -5.66
C PRO A 265 15.14 1.07 -4.93
N PHE A 266 15.28 1.85 -3.85
CA PHE A 266 14.14 2.31 -3.08
C PHE A 266 13.26 3.29 -3.86
N VAL A 267 13.88 4.26 -4.56
CA VAL A 267 13.17 5.14 -5.49
C VAL A 267 12.48 4.34 -6.59
N GLY A 268 13.17 3.36 -7.17
CA GLY A 268 12.61 2.47 -8.19
C GLY A 268 11.36 1.72 -7.70
N ALA A 269 11.40 1.17 -6.49
CA ALA A 269 10.26 0.48 -5.89
C ALA A 269 9.06 1.42 -5.68
N TYR A 270 9.27 2.65 -5.22
CA TYR A 270 8.21 3.67 -5.14
C TYR A 270 7.58 4.00 -6.50
N LEU A 271 8.38 4.07 -7.57
CA LEU A 271 7.83 4.29 -8.93
C LEU A 271 6.97 3.12 -9.39
N VAL A 272 7.30 1.88 -9.03
CA VAL A 272 6.47 0.70 -9.32
C VAL A 272 5.10 0.81 -8.63
N PHE A 273 5.09 1.17 -7.35
CA PHE A 273 3.85 1.37 -6.60
C PHE A 273 3.03 2.55 -7.11
N LEU A 274 3.69 3.67 -7.42
CA LEU A 274 3.03 4.84 -7.99
C LEU A 274 2.40 4.51 -9.35
N SER A 275 3.08 3.73 -10.19
CA SER A 275 2.55 3.23 -11.46
C SER A 275 1.28 2.40 -11.26
N GLY A 276 1.30 1.41 -10.34
CA GLY A 276 0.13 0.60 -10.02
C GLY A 276 -1.04 1.45 -9.50
N TYR A 277 -0.76 2.38 -8.59
CA TYR A 277 -1.76 3.27 -8.01
C TYR A 277 -2.40 4.22 -9.04
N LEU A 278 -1.58 4.86 -9.88
CA LEU A 278 -2.07 5.69 -10.99
C LEU A 278 -2.87 4.85 -12.00
N GLY A 279 -2.48 3.59 -12.22
CA GLY A 279 -3.23 2.67 -13.07
C GLY A 279 -4.64 2.39 -12.55
N LEU A 280 -4.80 2.23 -11.24
CA LEU A 280 -6.12 2.14 -10.60
C LEU A 280 -6.90 3.44 -10.74
N ALA A 281 -6.26 4.59 -10.47
CA ALA A 281 -6.91 5.89 -10.61
C ALA A 281 -7.43 6.11 -12.05
N ALA A 282 -6.61 5.84 -13.07
CA ALA A 282 -6.99 5.93 -14.48
C ALA A 282 -8.10 4.93 -14.85
N GLY A 283 -8.08 3.73 -14.25
CA GLY A 283 -9.10 2.70 -14.47
C GLY A 283 -10.47 3.09 -13.92
N PHE A 284 -10.53 3.69 -12.72
CA PHE A 284 -11.78 3.86 -11.98
C PHE A 284 -12.31 5.28 -11.92
N PHE A 285 -11.47 6.32 -11.96
CA PHE A 285 -11.91 7.71 -11.90
C PHE A 285 -12.99 7.99 -12.98
N PRO A 286 -14.09 8.70 -12.66
CA PRO A 286 -14.43 9.39 -11.41
C PRO A 286 -15.17 8.53 -10.36
N ASN A 287 -15.20 7.20 -10.51
CA ASN A 287 -15.87 6.32 -9.56
C ASN A 287 -15.03 6.09 -8.31
N ILE A 288 -15.61 6.38 -7.14
CA ILE A 288 -15.02 6.05 -5.83
C ILE A 288 -15.49 4.68 -5.35
N VAL A 289 -16.71 4.26 -5.75
CA VAL A 289 -17.17 2.87 -5.69
C VAL A 289 -17.16 2.34 -7.12
N PRO A 290 -16.25 1.42 -7.47
CA PRO A 290 -16.08 0.95 -8.85
C PRO A 290 -17.41 0.54 -9.49
N TYR A 291 -17.64 1.06 -10.70
CA TYR A 291 -18.79 0.77 -11.56
C TYR A 291 -20.16 1.22 -11.06
N ALA A 292 -20.26 1.79 -9.85
CA ALA A 292 -21.54 2.07 -9.22
C ALA A 292 -21.73 3.55 -8.88
N MET A 293 -20.74 4.21 -8.26
CA MET A 293 -20.90 5.56 -7.73
C MET A 293 -19.67 6.44 -7.95
N THR A 294 -19.92 7.63 -8.51
CA THR A 294 -18.92 8.69 -8.62
C THR A 294 -18.61 9.31 -7.25
N PHE A 295 -17.43 9.93 -7.11
CA PHE A 295 -17.09 10.66 -5.88
C PHE A 295 -18.13 11.75 -5.54
N ARG A 296 -18.76 12.38 -6.54
CA ARG A 296 -19.81 13.38 -6.31
C ARG A 296 -21.10 12.79 -5.78
N GLN A 297 -21.51 11.65 -6.33
CA GLN A 297 -22.72 10.94 -5.87
C GLN A 297 -22.54 10.38 -4.46
N ALA A 298 -21.31 10.06 -4.08
CA ALA A 298 -20.99 9.51 -2.78
C ALA A 298 -20.73 10.57 -1.69
N ALA A 299 -20.59 11.85 -2.08
CA ALA A 299 -20.14 12.91 -1.21
C ALA A 299 -21.16 13.28 -0.12
N ASN A 300 -20.64 13.75 1.01
CA ASN A 300 -21.42 14.38 2.06
C ASN A 300 -21.87 15.80 1.63
N ALA A 301 -22.76 16.42 2.41
CA ALA A 301 -23.21 17.78 2.18
C ALA A 301 -22.04 18.80 2.22
N ASP A 302 -22.11 19.83 1.37
CA ASP A 302 -21.02 20.80 1.19
C ASP A 302 -20.61 21.52 2.48
N ASN A 303 -21.56 21.80 3.37
CA ASN A 303 -21.28 22.43 4.66
C ASN A 303 -20.41 21.54 5.57
N ALA A 304 -20.67 20.23 5.59
CA ALA A 304 -19.86 19.26 6.32
C ALA A 304 -18.46 19.14 5.70
N LEU A 305 -18.37 19.04 4.38
CA LEU A 305 -17.09 18.97 3.66
C LEU A 305 -16.24 20.21 3.89
N ALA A 306 -16.83 21.40 3.89
CA ALA A 306 -16.14 22.67 4.13
C ALA A 306 -15.60 22.76 5.56
N LEU A 307 -16.42 22.38 6.55
CA LEU A 307 -16.01 22.38 7.96
C LEU A 307 -14.83 21.43 8.21
N LEU A 308 -14.92 20.20 7.68
CA LEU A 308 -13.82 19.23 7.79
C LEU A 308 -12.56 19.72 7.06
N LEU A 309 -12.73 20.37 5.89
CA LEU A 309 -11.61 20.86 5.10
C LEU A 309 -10.82 21.95 5.83
N LEU A 310 -11.50 22.79 6.63
CA LEU A 310 -10.83 23.77 7.48
C LEU A 310 -9.85 23.10 8.45
N GLY A 311 -10.27 22.02 9.11
CA GLY A 311 -9.40 21.24 9.99
C GLY A 311 -8.26 20.58 9.22
N ALA A 312 -8.56 19.94 8.10
CA ALA A 312 -7.55 19.29 7.24
C ALA A 312 -6.51 20.28 6.71
N ALA A 313 -6.92 21.49 6.34
CA ALA A 313 -6.02 22.54 5.83
C ALA A 313 -4.98 23.00 6.85
N ILE A 314 -5.26 22.86 8.15
CA ILE A 314 -4.31 23.19 9.23
C ILE A 314 -3.50 21.96 9.63
N LEU A 315 -4.18 20.83 9.84
CA LEU A 315 -3.57 19.62 10.39
C LEU A 315 -2.70 18.89 9.37
N LEU A 316 -3.11 18.77 8.10
CA LEU A 316 -2.33 18.02 7.10
C LEU A 316 -0.95 18.65 6.83
N PRO A 317 -0.81 19.98 6.65
CA PRO A 317 0.52 20.58 6.53
C PRO A 317 1.38 20.36 7.76
N ALA A 318 0.80 20.43 8.97
CA ALA A 318 1.53 20.18 10.21
C ALA A 318 2.02 18.72 10.31
N ILE A 319 1.15 17.75 9.99
CA ILE A 319 1.48 16.32 9.98
C ILE A 319 2.56 16.03 8.92
N LEU A 320 2.44 16.60 7.72
CA LEU A 320 3.45 16.46 6.66
C LEU A 320 4.78 17.07 7.09
N GLY A 321 4.77 18.27 7.67
CA GLY A 321 5.99 18.91 8.19
C GLY A 321 6.67 18.09 9.26
N TYR A 322 5.91 17.57 10.22
CA TYR A 322 6.40 16.65 11.25
C TYR A 322 6.96 15.36 10.65
N THR A 323 6.25 14.74 9.70
CA THR A 323 6.70 13.52 9.01
C THR A 323 8.03 13.77 8.30
N VAL A 324 8.14 14.84 7.51
CA VAL A 324 9.39 15.21 6.83
C VAL A 324 10.52 15.43 7.82
N TRP A 325 10.25 16.10 8.94
CA TRP A 325 11.24 16.34 9.98
C TRP A 325 11.74 15.05 10.63
N VAL A 326 10.86 14.12 10.99
CA VAL A 326 11.23 12.81 11.56
C VAL A 326 12.08 12.01 10.57
N TYR A 327 11.66 11.91 9.30
CA TYR A 327 12.45 11.20 8.28
C TYR A 327 13.80 11.86 8.00
N TRP A 328 13.88 13.19 8.09
CA TRP A 328 15.14 13.92 7.99
C TRP A 328 16.06 13.65 9.18
N LEU A 329 15.53 13.65 10.40
CA LEU A 329 16.27 13.39 11.63
C LEU A 329 16.86 11.97 11.62
N PHE A 330 16.08 10.97 11.21
CA PHE A 330 16.48 9.56 11.18
C PHE A 330 16.97 9.08 9.80
N ARG A 331 17.52 9.98 8.98
CA ARG A 331 17.98 9.63 7.62
C ARG A 331 19.23 8.74 7.57
N GLY A 332 19.99 8.66 8.66
CA GLY A 332 21.20 7.85 8.78
C GLY A 332 20.97 6.35 8.56
N LYS A 333 22.06 5.60 8.42
CA LYS A 333 22.05 4.14 8.42
C LYS A 333 22.09 3.61 9.84
N VAL A 334 21.57 2.40 10.04
CA VAL A 334 21.58 1.69 11.31
C VAL A 334 22.62 0.56 11.20
N GLY A 335 23.70 0.69 11.98
CA GLY A 335 24.77 -0.31 12.09
C GLY A 335 24.54 -1.28 13.26
N ALA A 336 25.35 -2.34 13.34
CA ALA A 336 25.24 -3.38 14.39
C ALA A 336 25.38 -2.84 15.83
N ASP A 337 26.10 -1.72 16.02
CA ASP A 337 26.33 -1.10 17.32
C ASP A 337 25.37 0.07 17.62
N ALA A 338 24.51 0.45 16.66
CA ALA A 338 23.55 1.53 16.81
C ALA A 338 22.20 0.98 17.28
N GLY A 339 22.17 0.45 18.50
CA GLY A 339 20.91 0.12 19.16
C GLY A 339 20.10 1.40 19.39
N TYR A 340 18.79 1.33 19.18
CA TYR A 340 17.89 2.44 19.49
C TYR A 340 17.62 2.50 21.01
N HIS A 341 18.67 2.62 21.82
CA HIS A 341 18.69 2.92 23.26
C HIS A 341 20.09 3.37 23.68
#